data_AF-A0A8I2YQG5-F1
#
_entry.id   AF-A0A8I2YQG5-F1
#
_cell.length_a   1.000
_cell.length_b   1.000
_cell.length_c   1.000
_cell.angle_alpha   90.00
_cell.angle_beta   90.00
_cell.angle_gamma   90.00
#
_symmetry.space_group_name_H-M   'P 1'
#
loop_
_entity.id
_entity.type
_entity.pdbx_description
1 polymer ?
#
loop_
_entity_poly.entity_id
_entity_poly.type
_entity_poly.pdbx_seq_one_letter_code
_entity_poly.pdbx_strand_id
1 'polypeptide(L)'
;MDSRTESQLAQLELYLQNLAQVNTQIPRLETSDSLYRFHSFDYDEEWEKDVGLEGAINRELEIRLGSRAKGPIKFKEWGPGLEAVVQVLRQYLTVVLESILLRKWLSDLTEAALLVFKEANLPIPELNTSQGVDSESSVPSPEPTNAVPKQQGAGIKIDATSSSKKAGRSKKRSKPPCDKPATKTLTTFDDSDYDESGESDDNRTGGARTLPLLYKVSKPCRPHQPTKSQIDPKTGNAKKMVRCLASGGCGSAWVWPRIRNHILAHSKDCNYLPADLRREATQWLAEHAHNPDLSNMHSTGSSTAVGASAPLTEVPTGMPITCITKGRKGEKKGESGGNGRKSAYIRDFLDDAPAPIATVVTEKFPNQNVRVMQAPLTIPEASEWDSWDV
;
A
#
# COMPACT_ATOMS: atom_id res chain seq x y z
N MET A 1 -14.64 10.19 -15.61
CA MET A 1 -14.21 8.82 -15.96
C MET A 1 -14.41 8.61 -17.45
N ASP A 2 -13.51 7.92 -18.13
CA ASP A 2 -13.68 7.65 -19.57
C ASP A 2 -14.67 6.49 -19.82
N SER A 3 -15.33 6.52 -20.99
CA SER A 3 -16.34 5.52 -21.38
C SER A 3 -15.78 4.09 -21.38
N ARG A 4 -14.51 3.92 -21.76
CA ARG A 4 -13.85 2.61 -21.77
C ARG A 4 -13.76 2.00 -20.38
N THR A 5 -13.41 2.78 -19.37
CA THR A 5 -13.29 2.34 -17.98
C THR A 5 -14.64 1.94 -17.41
N GLU A 6 -15.68 2.72 -17.70
CA GLU A 6 -17.04 2.37 -17.25
C GLU A 6 -17.52 1.07 -17.90
N SER A 7 -17.28 0.88 -19.20
CA SER A 7 -17.60 -0.38 -19.88
C SER A 7 -16.85 -1.58 -19.28
N GLN A 8 -15.58 -1.39 -18.88
CA GLN A 8 -14.82 -2.44 -18.20
C GLN A 8 -15.36 -2.74 -16.78
N LEU A 9 -15.79 -1.71 -16.03
CA LEU A 9 -16.43 -1.89 -14.74
C LEU A 9 -17.75 -2.65 -14.87
N ALA A 10 -18.58 -2.29 -15.85
CA ALA A 10 -19.82 -3.00 -16.16
C ALA A 10 -19.56 -4.46 -16.57
N GLN A 11 -18.48 -4.71 -17.31
CA GLN A 11 -18.06 -6.07 -17.70
C GLN A 11 -17.65 -6.90 -16.49
N LEU A 12 -16.83 -6.32 -15.60
CA LEU A 12 -16.45 -6.97 -14.36
C LEU A 12 -17.68 -7.27 -13.49
N GLU A 13 -18.59 -6.32 -13.34
CA GLU A 13 -19.85 -6.47 -12.59
C GLU A 13 -20.67 -7.65 -13.11
N LEU A 14 -20.86 -7.72 -14.44
CA LEU A 14 -21.56 -8.83 -15.08
C LEU A 14 -20.87 -10.17 -14.80
N TYR A 15 -19.55 -10.24 -14.91
CA TYR A 15 -18.81 -11.48 -14.65
C TYR A 15 -18.93 -11.93 -13.20
N LEU A 16 -18.76 -11.03 -12.23
CA LEU A 16 -18.85 -11.36 -10.82
C LEU A 16 -20.25 -11.84 -10.41
N GLN A 17 -21.31 -11.21 -10.93
CA GLN A 17 -22.70 -11.64 -10.69
C GLN A 17 -23.01 -13.03 -11.27
N ASN A 18 -22.35 -13.40 -12.37
CA ASN A 18 -22.57 -14.69 -13.03
C ASN A 18 -21.62 -15.80 -12.55
N LEU A 19 -20.70 -15.53 -11.61
CA LEU A 19 -19.82 -16.57 -11.03
C LEU A 19 -20.62 -17.71 -10.37
N ALA A 20 -21.84 -17.43 -9.93
CA ALA A 20 -22.80 -18.40 -9.41
C ALA A 20 -23.01 -19.62 -10.31
N GLN A 21 -23.00 -19.40 -11.62
CA GLN A 21 -23.27 -20.43 -12.62
C GLN A 21 -22.07 -21.36 -12.83
N VAL A 22 -20.89 -20.92 -12.38
CA VAL A 22 -19.61 -21.42 -12.89
C VAL A 22 -18.96 -22.40 -11.96
N ASN A 23 -19.04 -22.15 -10.65
CA ASN A 23 -18.18 -22.87 -9.75
C ASN A 23 -18.89 -23.25 -8.45
N THR A 24 -19.29 -24.52 -8.37
CA THR A 24 -19.77 -25.13 -7.12
C THR A 24 -18.67 -25.25 -6.05
N GLN A 25 -17.40 -25.05 -6.40
CA GLN A 25 -16.28 -25.12 -5.46
C GLN A 25 -16.04 -23.80 -4.72
N ILE A 26 -16.47 -22.67 -5.28
CA ILE A 26 -16.34 -21.37 -4.60
C ILE A 26 -17.63 -21.14 -3.81
N PRO A 27 -17.58 -21.05 -2.47
CA PRO A 27 -18.78 -20.83 -1.67
C PRO A 27 -19.35 -19.44 -1.95
N ARG A 28 -20.68 -19.37 -2.01
CA ARG A 28 -21.40 -18.10 -1.93
C ARG A 28 -21.38 -17.64 -0.48
N LEU A 29 -20.91 -16.44 -0.22
CA LEU A 29 -20.97 -15.84 1.11
C LEU A 29 -21.80 -14.56 1.07
N GLU A 30 -22.66 -14.40 2.07
CA GLU A 30 -23.46 -13.19 2.26
C GLU A 30 -22.58 -12.07 2.83
N THR A 31 -23.08 -10.84 2.79
CA THR A 31 -22.30 -9.63 3.15
C THR A 31 -21.63 -9.72 4.53
N SER A 32 -22.31 -10.27 5.52
CA SER A 32 -21.78 -10.41 6.90
C SER A 32 -20.64 -11.40 7.03
N ASP A 33 -20.64 -12.42 6.17
CA ASP A 33 -19.72 -13.57 6.26
C ASP A 33 -18.58 -13.47 5.25
N SER A 34 -18.65 -12.48 4.35
CA SER A 34 -17.62 -12.21 3.35
C SER A 34 -16.26 -12.01 4.00
N LEU A 35 -15.27 -12.73 3.48
CA LEU A 35 -13.85 -12.58 3.76
C LEU A 35 -13.30 -11.29 3.15
N TYR A 36 -13.83 -10.84 2.02
CA TYR A 36 -13.37 -9.63 1.33
C TYR A 36 -13.87 -8.32 1.95
N ARG A 37 -15.11 -8.30 2.48
CA ARG A 37 -15.71 -7.15 3.19
C ARG A 37 -15.69 -5.83 2.41
N PHE A 38 -15.77 -5.84 1.07
CA PHE A 38 -15.72 -4.61 0.26
C PHE A 38 -16.91 -3.67 0.50
N HIS A 39 -18.02 -4.17 1.06
CA HIS A 39 -19.15 -3.33 1.47
C HIS A 39 -18.79 -2.28 2.54
N SER A 40 -17.73 -2.52 3.31
CA SER A 40 -17.17 -1.61 4.32
C SER A 40 -15.72 -1.32 3.98
N PHE A 41 -15.46 -1.08 2.70
CA PHE A 41 -14.14 -0.70 2.24
C PHE A 41 -13.76 0.64 2.86
N ASP A 42 -12.62 0.64 3.52
CA ASP A 42 -11.98 1.81 4.09
C ASP A 42 -10.47 1.59 3.94
N TYR A 43 -9.72 2.67 3.90
CA TYR A 43 -8.27 2.63 3.77
C TYR A 43 -7.63 3.41 4.93
N ASP A 44 -6.38 3.08 5.22
CA ASP A 44 -5.66 3.72 6.32
C ASP A 44 -5.20 5.14 5.92
N GLU A 45 -5.78 6.17 6.54
CA GLU A 45 -5.43 7.58 6.30
C GLU A 45 -3.96 7.89 6.63
N GLU A 46 -3.32 7.14 7.54
CA GLU A 46 -1.89 7.29 7.77
C GLU A 46 -1.09 6.84 6.55
N TRP A 47 -1.53 5.76 5.90
CA TRP A 47 -0.93 5.32 4.64
C TRP A 47 -1.19 6.29 3.50
N GLU A 48 -2.38 6.90 3.44
CA GLU A 48 -2.65 7.94 2.43
C GLU A 48 -1.63 9.08 2.52
N LYS A 49 -1.26 9.52 3.74
CA LYS A 49 -0.25 10.57 3.93
C LYS A 49 1.13 10.16 3.44
N ASP A 50 1.47 8.88 3.57
CA ASP A 50 2.79 8.34 3.28
C ASP A 50 2.99 7.97 1.80
N VAL A 51 1.98 7.34 1.18
CA VAL A 51 2.08 6.77 -0.19
C VAL A 51 1.07 7.36 -1.16
N GLY A 52 0.23 8.29 -0.70
CA GLY A 52 -0.89 8.84 -1.47
C GLY A 52 -2.12 7.94 -1.45
N LEU A 53 -3.27 8.52 -1.83
CA LEU A 53 -4.57 7.84 -1.87
C LEU A 53 -4.52 6.54 -2.68
N GLU A 54 -3.95 6.60 -3.89
CA GLU A 54 -3.81 5.44 -4.78
C GLU A 54 -3.01 4.29 -4.13
N GLY A 55 -1.90 4.64 -3.43
CA GLY A 55 -1.07 3.67 -2.74
C GLY A 55 -1.78 3.03 -1.54
N ALA A 56 -2.54 3.81 -0.77
CA ALA A 56 -3.33 3.32 0.36
C ALA A 56 -4.42 2.34 -0.10
N ILE A 57 -5.15 2.70 -1.16
CA ILE A 57 -6.17 1.82 -1.75
C ILE A 57 -5.53 0.55 -2.33
N ASN A 58 -4.42 0.66 -3.06
CA ASN A 58 -3.72 -0.50 -3.60
C ASN A 58 -3.34 -1.48 -2.50
N ARG A 59 -2.79 -0.98 -1.38
CA ARG A 59 -2.44 -1.83 -0.23
C ARG A 59 -3.64 -2.55 0.33
N GLU A 60 -4.78 -1.87 0.49
CA GLU A 60 -5.99 -2.50 1.03
C GLU A 60 -6.58 -3.56 0.07
N LEU A 61 -6.52 -3.31 -1.24
CA LEU A 61 -6.86 -4.30 -2.26
C LEU A 61 -5.94 -5.52 -2.19
N GLU A 62 -4.62 -5.33 -2.02
CA GLU A 62 -3.66 -6.44 -1.84
C GLU A 62 -3.91 -7.26 -0.57
N ILE A 63 -4.32 -6.61 0.53
CA ILE A 63 -4.65 -7.30 1.79
C ILE A 63 -5.85 -8.23 1.59
N ARG A 64 -6.90 -7.76 0.91
CA ARG A 64 -8.15 -8.49 0.74
C ARG A 64 -8.08 -9.54 -0.38
N LEU A 65 -7.56 -9.18 -1.55
CA LEU A 65 -7.51 -10.04 -2.74
C LEU A 65 -6.23 -10.88 -2.82
N GLY A 66 -5.18 -10.48 -2.10
CA GLY A 66 -3.86 -11.08 -2.17
C GLY A 66 -2.91 -10.33 -3.11
N SER A 67 -1.64 -10.74 -3.09
CA SER A 67 -0.58 -10.11 -3.89
C SER A 67 -0.70 -10.47 -5.37
N ARG A 68 -0.64 -9.45 -6.23
CA ARG A 68 -0.60 -9.57 -7.70
C ARG A 68 0.67 -10.25 -8.23
N ALA A 69 1.73 -10.32 -7.43
CA ALA A 69 3.00 -10.94 -7.82
C ALA A 69 2.95 -12.47 -7.90
N LYS A 70 1.92 -13.11 -7.32
CA LYS A 70 1.78 -14.58 -7.24
C LYS A 70 0.97 -15.19 -8.39
N GLY A 71 0.77 -14.44 -9.47
CA GLY A 71 -0.01 -14.87 -10.64
C GLY A 71 -1.45 -14.34 -10.62
N PRO A 72 -2.34 -14.93 -11.43
CA PRO A 72 -3.74 -14.52 -11.49
C PRO A 72 -4.43 -14.59 -10.13
N ILE A 73 -5.33 -13.64 -9.88
CA ILE A 73 -6.12 -13.59 -8.64
C ILE A 73 -7.03 -14.82 -8.60
N LYS A 74 -7.04 -15.52 -7.45
CA LYS A 74 -7.94 -16.65 -7.20
C LYS A 74 -9.03 -16.22 -6.23
N PHE A 75 -10.29 -16.30 -6.67
CA PHE A 75 -11.42 -15.97 -5.80
C PHE A 75 -11.64 -17.06 -4.76
N LYS A 76 -11.78 -16.66 -3.49
CA LYS A 76 -12.01 -17.57 -2.35
C LYS A 76 -13.50 -17.76 -2.06
N GLU A 77 -14.31 -16.80 -2.47
CA GLU A 77 -15.75 -16.72 -2.29
C GLU A 77 -16.36 -15.93 -3.45
N TRP A 78 -17.67 -16.07 -3.67
CA TRP A 78 -18.44 -15.20 -4.55
C TRP A 78 -19.68 -14.65 -3.81
N GLY A 79 -20.29 -13.60 -4.37
CA GLY A 79 -21.47 -12.95 -3.82
C GLY A 79 -21.26 -11.46 -3.53
N PRO A 80 -22.18 -10.83 -2.77
CA PRO A 80 -22.24 -9.38 -2.59
C PRO A 80 -20.93 -8.78 -2.04
N GLY A 81 -20.23 -9.54 -1.20
CA GLY A 81 -18.97 -9.12 -0.61
C GLY A 81 -17.84 -8.93 -1.62
N LEU A 82 -17.75 -9.79 -2.64
CA LEU A 82 -16.80 -9.63 -3.75
C LEU A 82 -17.30 -8.63 -4.78
N GLU A 83 -18.59 -8.67 -5.14
CA GLU A 83 -19.21 -7.77 -6.11
C GLU A 83 -19.04 -6.29 -5.74
N ALA A 84 -19.04 -5.96 -4.44
CA ALA A 84 -18.81 -4.60 -3.95
C ALA A 84 -17.44 -4.01 -4.35
N VAL A 85 -16.46 -4.83 -4.78
CA VAL A 85 -15.17 -4.33 -5.32
C VAL A 85 -15.37 -3.44 -6.54
N VAL A 86 -16.42 -3.69 -7.34
CA VAL A 86 -16.74 -2.85 -8.50
C VAL A 86 -17.11 -1.44 -8.05
N GLN A 87 -17.88 -1.31 -6.98
CA GLN A 87 -18.27 0.00 -6.44
C GLN A 87 -17.06 0.73 -5.85
N VAL A 88 -16.16 0.00 -5.18
CA VAL A 88 -14.87 0.56 -4.71
C VAL A 88 -14.06 1.10 -5.87
N LEU A 89 -13.84 0.30 -6.92
CA LEU A 89 -13.08 0.73 -8.10
C LEU A 89 -13.76 1.90 -8.81
N ARG A 90 -15.09 1.85 -8.99
CA ARG A 90 -15.88 2.92 -9.60
C ARG A 90 -15.72 4.23 -8.82
N GLN A 91 -15.86 4.18 -7.50
CA GLN A 91 -15.68 5.34 -6.62
C GLN A 91 -14.28 5.94 -6.79
N TYR A 92 -13.21 5.17 -6.62
CA TYR A 92 -11.86 5.74 -6.61
C TYR A 92 -11.30 6.08 -7.99
N LEU A 93 -11.72 5.39 -9.05
CA LEU A 93 -11.38 5.78 -10.41
C LEU A 93 -12.08 7.07 -10.85
N THR A 94 -13.15 7.52 -10.18
CA THR A 94 -13.72 8.86 -10.41
C THR A 94 -12.89 9.96 -9.75
N VAL A 95 -12.24 9.66 -8.63
CA VAL A 95 -11.38 10.59 -7.89
C VAL A 95 -9.98 10.66 -8.52
N VAL A 96 -9.41 9.51 -8.90
CA VAL A 96 -8.05 9.37 -9.46
C VAL A 96 -8.12 8.82 -10.89
N LEU A 97 -8.52 9.68 -11.83
CA LEU A 97 -8.87 9.30 -13.21
C LEU A 97 -7.73 8.59 -13.98
N GLU A 98 -6.49 8.95 -13.69
CA GLU A 98 -5.29 8.44 -14.37
C GLU A 98 -4.56 7.36 -13.56
N SER A 99 -5.20 6.81 -12.53
CA SER A 99 -4.61 5.76 -11.71
C SER A 99 -4.30 4.52 -12.55
N ILE A 100 -3.01 4.29 -12.78
CA ILE A 100 -2.51 3.11 -13.48
C ILE A 100 -2.73 1.87 -12.60
N LEU A 101 -2.59 1.99 -11.27
CA LEU A 101 -2.76 0.87 -10.35
C LEU A 101 -4.21 0.39 -10.29
N LEU A 102 -5.18 1.29 -10.15
CA LEU A 102 -6.60 0.91 -10.07
C LEU A 102 -7.12 0.38 -11.40
N ARG A 103 -6.69 0.95 -12.54
CA ARG A 103 -7.00 0.39 -13.87
C ARG A 103 -6.41 -1.01 -14.04
N LYS A 104 -5.23 -1.25 -13.48
CA LYS A 104 -4.63 -2.58 -13.53
C LYS A 104 -5.36 -3.57 -12.64
N TRP A 105 -5.85 -3.17 -11.46
CA TRP A 105 -6.76 -3.99 -10.66
C TRP A 105 -8.03 -4.36 -11.40
N LEU A 106 -8.64 -3.41 -12.11
CA LEU A 106 -9.81 -3.66 -12.96
C LEU A 106 -9.50 -4.73 -14.03
N SER A 107 -8.36 -4.61 -14.72
CA SER A 107 -7.91 -5.61 -15.70
C SER A 107 -7.69 -6.98 -15.06
N ASP A 108 -6.95 -7.03 -13.94
CA ASP A 108 -6.56 -8.28 -13.28
C ASP A 108 -7.77 -9.03 -12.71
N LEU A 109 -8.75 -8.31 -12.15
CA LEU A 109 -10.00 -8.89 -11.66
C LEU A 109 -10.88 -9.40 -12.80
N THR A 110 -10.92 -8.67 -13.93
CA THR A 110 -11.66 -9.10 -15.13
C THR A 110 -11.03 -10.37 -15.72
N GLU A 111 -9.70 -10.41 -15.83
CA GLU A 111 -8.96 -11.59 -16.27
C GLU A 111 -9.15 -12.78 -15.33
N ALA A 112 -9.13 -12.55 -14.02
CA ALA A 112 -9.39 -13.58 -13.02
C ALA A 112 -10.80 -14.16 -13.14
N ALA A 113 -11.83 -13.31 -13.32
CA ALA A 113 -13.19 -13.78 -13.52
C ALA A 113 -13.31 -14.62 -14.81
N LEU A 114 -12.72 -14.14 -15.91
CA LEU A 114 -12.67 -14.89 -17.18
C LEU A 114 -11.99 -16.25 -17.06
N LEU A 115 -10.91 -16.34 -16.26
CA LEU A 115 -10.24 -17.62 -16.02
C LEU A 115 -11.18 -18.62 -15.32
N VAL A 116 -12.00 -18.16 -14.37
CA VAL A 116 -12.99 -19.03 -13.71
C VAL A 116 -14.01 -19.59 -14.72
N PHE A 117 -14.53 -18.77 -15.64
CA PHE A 117 -15.41 -19.26 -16.73
C PHE A 117 -14.71 -20.26 -17.65
N LYS A 118 -13.45 -19.98 -18.02
CA LYS A 118 -12.66 -20.86 -18.89
C LYS A 118 -12.36 -22.20 -18.23
N GLU A 119 -11.98 -22.21 -16.95
CA GLU A 119 -11.70 -23.44 -16.19
C GLU A 119 -12.95 -24.32 -16.06
N ALA A 120 -14.13 -23.72 -15.97
CA ALA A 120 -15.41 -24.44 -15.92
C ALA A 120 -15.95 -24.84 -17.31
N ASN A 121 -15.29 -24.46 -18.41
CA ASN A 121 -15.77 -24.64 -19.78
C ASN A 121 -17.17 -24.08 -20.04
N LEU A 122 -17.50 -22.94 -19.43
CA LEU A 122 -18.79 -22.28 -19.61
C LEU A 122 -18.72 -21.10 -20.59
N PRO A 123 -19.83 -20.77 -21.27
CA PRO A 123 -19.88 -19.59 -22.11
C PRO A 123 -19.64 -18.33 -21.28
N ILE A 124 -18.83 -17.42 -21.81
CA ILE A 124 -18.55 -16.13 -21.19
C ILE A 124 -19.78 -15.23 -21.39
N PRO A 125 -20.35 -14.62 -20.34
CA PRO A 125 -21.47 -13.70 -20.48
C PRO A 125 -21.08 -12.50 -21.35
N GLU A 126 -21.71 -12.33 -22.52
CA GLU A 126 -21.43 -11.18 -23.36
C GLU A 126 -22.27 -9.97 -22.92
N LEU A 127 -21.63 -8.82 -22.75
CA LEU A 127 -22.32 -7.54 -22.65
C LEU A 127 -22.95 -7.27 -24.01
N ASN A 128 -24.27 -7.42 -24.10
CA ASN A 128 -25.06 -6.99 -25.26
C ASN A 128 -24.86 -5.49 -25.48
N THR A 129 -23.79 -5.13 -26.16
CA THR A 129 -23.48 -3.75 -26.57
C THR A 129 -24.31 -3.50 -27.82
N SER A 130 -25.63 -3.51 -27.66
CA SER A 130 -26.56 -3.19 -28.71
C SER A 130 -26.58 -1.66 -28.90
N GLN A 131 -25.58 -1.13 -29.61
CA GLN A 131 -25.63 0.20 -30.21
C GLN A 131 -24.79 0.27 -31.49
N GLY A 132 -25.48 0.10 -32.63
CA GLY A 132 -25.36 0.98 -33.79
C GLY A 132 -24.22 0.76 -34.77
N VAL A 133 -24.43 -0.11 -35.76
CA VAL A 133 -24.01 0.16 -37.15
C VAL A 133 -25.11 -0.29 -38.11
N ASP A 134 -25.93 0.70 -38.44
CA ASP A 134 -26.70 0.94 -39.67
C ASP A 134 -26.64 -0.14 -40.75
N SER A 135 -27.73 -0.87 -40.95
CA SER A 135 -28.11 -1.47 -42.24
C SER A 135 -29.58 -1.89 -42.23
N GLU A 136 -30.48 -0.97 -42.59
CA GLU A 136 -31.71 -1.25 -43.36
C GLU A 136 -32.35 0.10 -43.75
N SER A 137 -32.12 0.60 -44.96
CA SER A 137 -33.00 0.42 -46.12
C SER A 137 -34.44 0.88 -45.90
N SER A 138 -34.67 2.16 -46.22
CA SER A 138 -35.76 2.68 -47.05
C SER A 138 -37.16 2.08 -46.92
N VAL A 139 -38.15 2.87 -46.49
CA VAL A 139 -39.45 3.17 -47.17
C VAL A 139 -40.30 4.11 -46.28
N PRO A 140 -41.14 5.01 -46.85
CA PRO A 140 -41.60 6.24 -46.21
C PRO A 140 -43.04 6.20 -45.64
N SER A 141 -43.25 7.01 -44.60
CA SER A 141 -44.36 7.95 -44.28
C SER A 141 -45.73 7.75 -44.98
N PRO A 142 -46.90 7.91 -44.31
CA PRO A 142 -47.22 9.15 -43.59
C PRO A 142 -48.06 9.08 -42.29
N GLU A 143 -47.91 10.15 -41.50
CA GLU A 143 -48.76 10.71 -40.42
C GLU A 143 -50.15 11.21 -40.92
N PRO A 144 -51.05 11.83 -40.11
CA PRO A 144 -51.09 12.03 -38.63
C PRO A 144 -52.48 11.73 -38.01
N THR A 145 -52.61 11.68 -36.66
CA THR A 145 -53.44 12.62 -35.87
C THR A 145 -53.66 12.22 -34.40
N ASN A 146 -53.53 13.26 -33.56
CA ASN A 146 -54.33 13.60 -32.38
C ASN A 146 -54.01 13.09 -30.96
N ALA A 147 -53.96 14.12 -30.09
CA ALA A 147 -54.55 14.24 -28.75
C ALA A 147 -53.63 14.11 -27.52
N VAL A 148 -53.23 15.30 -27.07
CA VAL A 148 -52.77 15.72 -25.73
C VAL A 148 -53.83 15.43 -24.66
N PRO A 149 -53.43 15.07 -23.42
CA PRO A 149 -53.89 15.86 -22.27
C PRO A 149 -52.79 16.26 -21.28
N LYS A 150 -52.93 17.50 -20.79
CA LYS A 150 -52.27 18.15 -19.64
C LYS A 150 -52.65 17.49 -18.31
N GLN A 151 -51.70 17.33 -17.38
CA GLN A 151 -51.85 17.54 -15.92
C GLN A 151 -50.48 18.00 -15.37
N GLN A 152 -50.31 19.23 -14.86
CA GLN A 152 -50.46 19.64 -13.44
C GLN A 152 -49.64 18.72 -12.50
N GLY A 153 -48.64 19.14 -11.73
CA GLY A 153 -48.38 20.41 -11.08
C GLY A 153 -48.33 20.17 -9.56
N ALA A 154 -47.15 19.90 -9.00
CA ALA A 154 -46.92 19.90 -7.56
C ALA A 154 -45.46 20.30 -7.27
N GLY A 155 -45.28 21.58 -6.94
CA GLY A 155 -44.00 22.14 -6.53
C GLY A 155 -43.70 21.80 -5.08
N ILE A 156 -42.52 21.24 -4.83
CA ILE A 156 -41.94 21.10 -3.50
C ILE A 156 -41.10 22.36 -3.26
N LYS A 157 -41.55 23.19 -2.32
CA LYS A 157 -40.81 24.33 -1.77
C LYS A 157 -39.73 23.77 -0.83
N ILE A 158 -38.48 24.14 -1.09
CA ILE A 158 -37.37 23.95 -0.15
C ILE A 158 -36.94 25.33 0.31
N ASP A 159 -37.24 25.65 1.56
CA ASP A 159 -36.93 26.92 2.19
C ASP A 159 -35.41 27.01 2.46
N ALA A 160 -34.77 27.93 1.76
CA ALA A 160 -33.41 28.37 2.02
C ALA A 160 -33.40 29.31 3.23
N THR A 161 -33.02 28.79 4.40
CA THR A 161 -32.76 29.65 5.57
C THR A 161 -31.31 30.10 5.53
N SER A 162 -31.10 31.29 4.98
CA SER A 162 -29.85 32.03 5.04
C SER A 162 -29.60 32.51 6.48
N SER A 163 -28.43 32.18 7.04
CA SER A 163 -27.95 32.77 8.29
C SER A 163 -26.50 33.19 8.12
N SER A 164 -26.39 34.46 7.73
CA SER A 164 -25.21 35.29 7.70
C SER A 164 -24.65 35.48 9.11
N LYS A 165 -23.45 34.93 9.39
CA LYS A 165 -22.65 35.32 10.55
C LYS A 165 -21.39 36.08 10.12
N LYS A 166 -21.38 37.33 10.57
CA LYS A 166 -20.39 38.40 10.50
C LYS A 166 -18.92 37.95 10.52
N ALA A 167 -18.16 38.52 9.60
CA ALA A 167 -16.71 38.61 9.61
C ALA A 167 -16.22 39.44 10.81
N GLY A 168 -15.62 38.77 11.80
CA GLY A 168 -14.85 39.36 12.88
C GLY A 168 -13.39 39.56 12.47
N ARG A 169 -13.06 40.78 12.03
CA ARG A 169 -11.72 41.24 11.70
C ARG A 169 -10.84 41.27 12.96
N SER A 170 -10.14 40.16 13.23
CA SER A 170 -9.19 40.07 14.35
C SER A 170 -7.83 40.65 13.95
N LYS A 171 -7.47 41.79 14.54
CA LYS A 171 -6.13 42.38 14.50
C LYS A 171 -5.12 41.39 15.12
N LYS A 172 -4.26 40.80 14.29
CA LYS A 172 -3.13 39.97 14.75
C LYS A 172 -2.09 40.88 15.40
N ARG A 173 -2.06 40.86 16.75
CA ARG A 173 -0.97 41.44 17.56
C ARG A 173 0.34 40.75 17.17
N SER A 174 1.39 41.54 16.97
CA SER A 174 2.76 41.07 16.81
C SER A 174 3.12 40.16 18.00
N LYS A 175 3.51 38.92 17.70
CA LYS A 175 4.04 37.98 18.70
C LYS A 175 5.32 38.57 19.29
N PRO A 176 5.48 38.60 20.63
CA PRO A 176 6.78 38.84 21.24
C PRO A 176 7.78 37.74 20.79
N PRO A 177 9.08 38.04 20.74
CA PRO A 177 10.12 37.08 20.36
C PRO A 177 10.00 35.84 21.25
N CYS A 178 9.78 34.70 20.60
CA CYS A 178 9.66 33.40 21.24
C CYS A 178 11.05 33.01 21.76
N ASP A 179 11.24 33.06 23.08
CA ASP A 179 12.41 32.45 23.71
C ASP A 179 12.50 31.01 23.25
N LYS A 180 13.65 30.64 22.69
CA LYS A 180 13.90 29.29 22.17
C LYS A 180 13.70 28.32 23.33
N PRO A 181 12.75 27.36 23.25
CA PRO A 181 12.59 26.38 24.31
C PRO A 181 13.92 25.64 24.46
N ALA A 182 14.48 25.65 25.68
CA ALA A 182 15.69 24.91 25.99
C ALA A 182 15.51 23.46 25.53
N THR A 183 16.35 23.02 24.61
CA THR A 183 16.31 21.65 24.07
C THR A 183 16.58 20.69 25.22
N LYS A 184 15.57 19.91 25.61
CA LYS A 184 15.66 18.86 26.62
C LYS A 184 16.28 17.61 26.00
N THR A 185 17.52 17.73 25.52
CA THR A 185 18.26 16.57 25.04
C THR A 185 18.55 15.66 26.23
N LEU A 186 18.19 14.39 26.13
CA LEU A 186 18.48 13.42 27.17
C LEU A 186 19.99 13.11 27.18
N THR A 187 20.55 12.92 28.37
CA THR A 187 21.94 12.50 28.56
C THR A 187 22.12 10.99 28.37
N THR A 188 21.05 10.21 28.52
CA THR A 188 21.01 8.76 28.34
C THR A 188 19.85 8.38 27.43
N PHE A 189 20.01 7.30 26.65
CA PHE A 189 19.00 6.79 25.71
C PHE A 189 18.39 5.45 26.16
N ASP A 190 18.68 5.06 27.39
CA ASP A 190 18.11 3.88 28.03
C ASP A 190 16.65 4.17 28.41
N ASP A 191 15.80 3.20 28.16
CA ASP A 191 14.37 3.29 28.43
C ASP A 191 13.95 2.01 29.13
N SER A 192 13.55 2.13 30.40
CA SER A 192 13.19 0.99 31.25
C SER A 192 11.92 0.29 30.80
N ASP A 193 11.10 0.92 29.96
CA ASP A 193 9.84 0.34 29.48
C ASP A 193 10.08 -0.67 28.34
N TYR A 194 11.31 -0.74 27.81
CA TYR A 194 11.64 -1.52 26.63
C TYR A 194 12.94 -2.31 26.77
N ASP A 195 12.87 -3.60 26.50
CA ASP A 195 14.04 -4.45 26.35
C ASP A 195 14.67 -4.22 24.96
N GLU A 196 15.98 -3.95 24.93
CA GLU A 196 16.71 -3.78 23.68
C GLU A 196 16.78 -5.13 22.94
N SER A 197 16.30 -5.14 21.69
CA SER A 197 16.46 -6.30 20.83
C SER A 197 17.56 -6.02 19.81
N GLY A 198 18.45 -6.99 19.59
CA GLY A 198 19.51 -6.86 18.60
C GLY A 198 18.99 -6.49 17.21
N GLU A 199 19.80 -5.72 16.48
CA GLU A 199 19.60 -5.53 15.05
C GLU A 199 19.69 -6.89 14.37
N SER A 200 18.67 -7.22 13.58
CA SER A 200 18.76 -8.37 12.69
C SER A 200 19.45 -7.91 11.41
N ASP A 201 20.46 -8.66 10.95
CA ASP A 201 21.11 -8.39 9.67
C ASP A 201 20.07 -8.27 8.55
N ASP A 202 20.21 -7.22 7.72
CA ASP A 202 19.34 -6.99 6.58
C ASP A 202 19.71 -7.96 5.44
N ASN A 203 19.37 -9.24 5.63
CA ASN A 203 19.67 -10.34 4.71
C ASN A 203 18.76 -10.36 3.46
N ARG A 204 18.10 -9.25 3.15
CA ARG A 204 17.23 -9.15 1.98
C ARG A 204 18.08 -9.07 0.71
N THR A 205 17.92 -10.07 -0.17
CA THR A 205 18.60 -10.13 -1.48
C THR A 205 18.11 -9.06 -2.46
N GLY A 206 16.95 -8.44 -2.21
CA GLY A 206 16.37 -7.39 -3.05
C GLY A 206 15.55 -6.37 -2.27
N GLY A 207 15.31 -5.22 -2.88
CA GLY A 207 14.59 -4.09 -2.29
C GLY A 207 15.49 -2.93 -1.85
N ALA A 208 14.87 -1.80 -1.52
CA ALA A 208 15.60 -0.65 -1.00
C ALA A 208 16.22 -1.00 0.37
N ARG A 209 17.55 -0.89 0.47
CA ARG A 209 18.26 -1.08 1.73
C ARG A 209 17.73 -0.13 2.81
N THR A 210 17.76 -0.59 4.06
CA THR A 210 17.38 0.25 5.19
C THR A 210 18.31 1.47 5.26
N LEU A 211 17.71 2.66 5.36
CA LEU A 211 18.45 3.92 5.38
C LEU A 211 19.35 3.98 6.63
N PRO A 212 20.67 4.26 6.51
CA PRO A 212 21.58 4.34 7.65
C PRO A 212 21.10 5.24 8.80
N LEU A 213 20.45 6.36 8.45
CA LEU A 213 19.88 7.30 9.41
C LEU A 213 18.83 6.66 10.34
N LEU A 214 18.07 5.66 9.87
CA LEU A 214 17.06 4.99 10.71
C LEU A 214 17.69 4.25 11.89
N TYR A 215 18.88 3.68 11.70
CA TYR A 215 19.63 3.03 12.79
C TYR A 215 20.13 4.05 13.81
N LYS A 216 20.41 5.29 13.39
CA LYS A 216 20.83 6.37 14.29
C LYS A 216 19.67 6.92 15.13
N VAL A 217 18.46 7.01 14.58
CA VAL A 217 17.32 7.68 15.25
C VAL A 217 16.35 6.73 15.94
N SER A 218 16.50 5.41 15.73
CA SER A 218 15.57 4.42 16.27
C SER A 218 16.26 3.11 16.65
N LYS A 219 15.77 2.44 17.69
CA LYS A 219 16.27 1.15 18.17
C LYS A 219 15.18 0.07 18.09
N PRO A 220 15.49 -1.17 17.68
CA PRO A 220 14.57 -2.29 17.78
C PRO A 220 14.38 -2.67 19.25
N CYS A 221 13.15 -2.95 19.66
CA CYS A 221 12.85 -3.26 21.06
C CYS A 221 11.67 -4.22 21.24
N ARG A 222 11.46 -4.67 22.47
CA ARG A 222 10.22 -5.31 22.93
C ARG A 222 9.73 -4.60 24.19
N PRO A 223 8.42 -4.32 24.31
CA PRO A 223 7.89 -3.74 25.54
C PRO A 223 8.05 -4.72 26.70
N HIS A 224 8.51 -4.22 27.86
CA HIS A 224 8.68 -5.04 29.06
C HIS A 224 7.35 -5.58 29.58
N GLN A 225 6.29 -4.76 29.48
CA GLN A 225 4.92 -5.13 29.82
C GLN A 225 4.02 -5.01 28.57
N PRO A 226 3.97 -6.04 27.70
CA PRO A 226 3.18 -5.99 26.48
C PRO A 226 1.68 -5.94 26.82
N THR A 227 0.99 -4.99 26.21
CA THR A 227 -0.48 -5.01 26.16
C THR A 227 -0.97 -6.17 25.28
N LYS A 228 -2.25 -6.57 25.39
CA LYS A 228 -2.83 -7.64 24.55
C LYS A 228 -2.63 -7.41 23.04
N SER A 229 -2.65 -6.16 22.59
CA SER A 229 -2.39 -5.80 21.18
C SER A 229 -0.92 -5.92 20.77
N GLN A 230 -0.01 -5.85 21.74
CA GLN A 230 1.44 -6.02 21.56
C GLN A 230 1.89 -7.47 21.70
N ILE A 231 0.99 -8.42 21.98
CA ILE A 231 1.32 -9.85 21.97
C ILE A 231 1.05 -10.42 20.57
N ASP A 232 2.01 -11.17 20.04
CA ASP A 232 1.83 -11.91 18.79
C ASP A 232 0.90 -13.11 19.05
N PRO A 233 -0.28 -13.18 18.38
CA PRO A 233 -1.25 -14.24 18.62
C PRO A 233 -0.72 -15.64 18.28
N LYS A 234 0.31 -15.75 17.43
CA LYS A 234 0.90 -17.04 17.03
C LYS A 234 1.92 -17.55 18.03
N THR A 235 2.76 -16.66 18.56
CA THR A 235 3.89 -17.06 19.42
C THR A 235 3.63 -16.84 20.91
N GLY A 236 2.62 -16.02 21.26
CA GLY A 236 2.37 -15.59 22.63
C GLY A 236 3.41 -14.61 23.19
N ASN A 237 4.43 -14.24 22.40
CA ASN A 237 5.50 -13.34 22.82
C ASN A 237 5.16 -11.88 22.51
N ALA A 238 5.84 -10.96 23.20
CA ALA A 238 5.81 -9.54 22.84
C ALA A 238 6.30 -9.33 21.40
N LYS A 239 5.50 -8.61 20.60
CA LYS A 239 5.81 -8.22 19.23
C LYS A 239 7.10 -7.41 19.21
N LYS A 240 7.93 -7.65 18.19
CA LYS A 240 9.08 -6.81 17.90
C LYS A 240 8.57 -5.41 17.49
N MET A 241 9.15 -4.39 18.08
CA MET A 241 8.82 -2.99 17.84
C MET A 241 10.09 -2.20 17.49
N VAL A 242 9.90 -0.94 17.13
CA VAL A 242 10.94 0.06 16.97
C VAL A 242 10.59 1.24 17.86
N ARG A 243 11.49 1.67 18.73
CA ARG A 243 11.31 2.89 19.53
C ARG A 243 12.21 4.01 19.03
N CYS A 244 11.81 5.26 19.26
CA CYS A 244 12.71 6.40 19.07
C CYS A 244 13.95 6.22 19.95
N LEU A 245 15.12 6.68 19.50
CA LEU A 245 16.33 6.67 20.34
C LEU A 245 16.11 7.43 21.66
N ALA A 246 15.30 8.49 21.64
CA ALA A 246 14.95 9.30 22.80
C ALA A 246 13.57 8.94 23.40
N SER A 247 13.17 7.67 23.32
CA SER A 247 11.85 7.19 23.78
C SER A 247 11.59 7.41 25.27
N GLY A 248 12.61 7.38 26.13
CA GLY A 248 12.44 7.74 27.54
C GLY A 248 11.94 9.19 27.77
N GLY A 249 12.06 10.05 26.76
CA GLY A 249 11.52 11.42 26.79
C GLY A 249 10.29 11.61 25.91
N CYS A 250 10.25 11.02 24.71
CA CYS A 250 9.17 11.23 23.75
C CYS A 250 8.08 10.15 23.75
N GLY A 251 8.32 8.99 24.36
CA GLY A 251 7.41 7.84 24.42
C GLY A 251 7.04 7.22 23.07
N SER A 252 7.71 7.61 21.98
CA SER A 252 7.30 7.21 20.63
C SER A 252 7.87 5.85 20.24
N ALA A 253 6.99 4.94 19.84
CA ALA A 253 7.31 3.62 19.33
C ALA A 253 6.35 3.20 18.20
N TRP A 254 6.82 2.31 17.34
CA TRP A 254 6.13 1.83 16.14
C TRP A 254 6.26 0.31 16.02
N VAL A 255 5.36 -0.29 15.26
CA VAL A 255 5.39 -1.73 14.95
C VAL A 255 6.52 -2.02 13.96
N TRP A 256 7.22 -3.15 14.13
CA TRP A 256 8.23 -3.63 13.18
C TRP A 256 7.56 -4.14 11.88
N PRO A 257 8.12 -3.90 10.66
CA PRO A 257 9.43 -3.32 10.35
C PRO A 257 9.49 -1.80 10.43
N ARG A 258 10.71 -1.23 10.37
CA ARG A 258 10.95 0.22 10.37
C ARG A 258 10.23 0.92 9.21
N ILE A 259 9.12 1.60 9.50
CA ILE A 259 8.45 2.47 8.54
C ILE A 259 9.24 3.79 8.47
N ARG A 260 9.97 3.96 7.37
CA ARG A 260 10.93 5.07 7.19
C ARG A 260 10.29 6.43 7.41
N ASN A 261 9.14 6.69 6.77
CA ASN A 261 8.50 7.99 6.76
C ASN A 261 8.03 8.39 8.17
N HIS A 262 7.32 7.50 8.87
CA HIS A 262 6.87 7.73 10.25
C HIS A 262 8.03 8.06 11.20
N ILE A 263 9.11 7.27 11.14
CA ILE A 263 10.27 7.45 12.01
C ILE A 263 10.97 8.79 11.72
N LEU A 264 11.20 9.13 10.45
CA LEU A 264 11.88 10.37 10.08
C LEU A 264 11.00 11.60 10.33
N ALA A 265 9.69 11.51 10.07
CA ALA A 265 8.72 12.56 10.36
C ALA A 265 8.67 12.87 11.85
N HIS A 266 8.67 11.86 12.72
CA HIS A 266 8.84 12.06 14.15
C HIS A 266 10.21 12.64 14.49
N SER A 267 11.29 12.09 13.91
CA SER A 267 12.65 12.46 14.26
C SER A 267 12.96 13.93 14.03
N LYS A 268 12.45 14.55 12.95
CA LYS A 268 12.68 15.99 12.71
C LYS A 268 12.06 16.89 13.80
N ASP A 269 10.94 16.47 14.39
CA ASP A 269 10.16 17.26 15.35
C ASP A 269 10.42 16.86 16.83
N CYS A 270 11.19 15.78 17.06
CA CYS A 270 11.43 15.24 18.40
C CYS A 270 12.46 16.05 19.21
N ASN A 271 11.99 16.92 20.10
CA ASN A 271 12.85 17.80 20.92
C ASN A 271 13.83 17.08 21.86
N TYR A 272 13.62 15.78 22.12
CA TYR A 272 14.50 14.96 22.95
C TYR A 272 15.68 14.36 22.16
N LEU A 273 15.60 14.40 20.82
CA LEU A 273 16.63 13.90 19.92
C LEU A 273 17.74 14.96 19.71
N PRO A 274 19.02 14.55 19.66
CA PRO A 274 20.13 15.43 19.30
C PRO A 274 19.88 16.25 18.03
N ALA A 275 20.29 17.53 18.05
CA ALA A 275 19.96 18.49 17.00
C ALA A 275 20.56 18.13 15.63
N ASP A 276 21.71 17.46 15.63
CA ASP A 276 22.36 16.88 14.45
C ASP A 276 21.49 15.81 13.79
N LEU A 277 20.97 14.85 14.56
CA LEU A 277 20.08 13.81 14.04
C LEU A 277 18.76 14.37 13.51
N ARG A 278 18.19 15.38 14.18
CA ARG A 278 17.00 16.09 13.67
C ARG A 278 17.26 16.79 12.33
N ARG A 279 18.43 17.41 12.20
CA ARG A 279 18.84 18.09 10.97
C ARG A 279 19.07 17.08 9.84
N GLU A 280 19.72 15.95 10.11
CA GLU A 280 19.86 14.86 9.13
C GLU A 280 18.50 14.35 8.67
N ALA A 281 17.54 14.13 9.58
CA ALA A 281 16.18 13.71 9.23
C ALA A 281 15.43 14.76 8.39
N THR A 282 15.56 16.04 8.75
CA THR A 282 14.96 17.14 7.99
C THR A 282 15.54 17.24 6.59
N GLN A 283 16.87 17.15 6.46
CA GLN A 283 17.55 17.19 5.18
C GLN A 283 17.13 16.01 4.30
N TRP A 284 17.10 14.80 4.86
CA TRP A 284 16.67 13.62 4.11
C TRP A 284 15.24 13.77 3.59
N LEU A 285 14.31 14.20 4.45
CA LEU A 285 12.92 14.46 4.06
C LEU A 285 12.81 15.56 3.01
N ALA A 286 13.66 16.59 3.04
CA ALA A 286 13.66 17.65 2.03
C ALA A 286 14.19 17.16 0.67
N GLU A 287 15.25 16.35 0.68
CA GLU A 287 15.81 15.74 -0.54
C GLU A 287 14.87 14.72 -1.20
N HIS A 288 14.04 14.05 -0.39
CA HIS A 288 13.14 12.98 -0.83
C HIS A 288 11.66 13.38 -0.81
N ALA A 289 11.35 14.64 -0.52
CA ALA A 289 10.05 15.23 -0.79
C ALA A 289 9.90 15.36 -2.31
N HIS A 290 9.73 14.22 -2.98
CA HIS A 290 9.25 14.19 -4.35
C HIS A 290 7.82 14.76 -4.34
N ASN A 291 7.72 16.07 -4.54
CA ASN A 291 6.64 16.62 -5.35
C ASN A 291 6.83 16.01 -6.75
N PRO A 292 5.94 15.16 -7.26
CA PRO A 292 5.79 15.07 -8.69
C PRO A 292 5.30 16.45 -9.15
N ASP A 293 6.17 17.18 -9.84
CA ASP A 293 5.78 18.14 -10.86
C ASP A 293 5.09 19.46 -10.41
N LEU A 294 5.90 20.42 -9.94
CA LEU A 294 5.55 21.85 -10.03
C LEU A 294 6.65 22.72 -10.66
N SER A 295 7.79 22.14 -11.05
CA SER A 295 8.90 22.89 -11.63
C SER A 295 8.78 23.13 -13.15
N ASN A 296 7.65 22.79 -13.79
CA ASN A 296 7.45 23.00 -15.23
C ASN A 296 6.49 24.15 -15.60
N MET A 297 6.08 25.01 -14.67
CA MET A 297 5.12 26.11 -14.95
C MET A 297 5.68 27.54 -15.02
N HIS A 298 7.00 27.75 -15.14
CA HIS A 298 7.51 29.08 -15.50
C HIS A 298 8.69 29.05 -16.47
N SER A 299 8.37 29.04 -17.76
CA SER A 299 9.18 29.73 -18.78
C SER A 299 8.35 30.03 -20.02
N THR A 300 7.47 31.03 -19.90
CA THR A 300 7.00 31.81 -21.04
C THR A 300 6.95 33.29 -20.68
N GLY A 301 7.96 34.00 -21.17
CA GLY A 301 7.88 35.36 -21.72
C GLY A 301 7.40 36.51 -20.84
N SER A 302 8.32 37.42 -20.52
CA SER A 302 8.04 38.84 -20.75
C SER A 302 9.32 39.62 -21.05
N SER A 303 9.48 39.93 -22.33
CA SER A 303 10.38 40.98 -22.81
C SER A 303 9.71 42.33 -22.58
N THR A 304 10.39 43.27 -21.94
CA THR A 304 10.19 44.69 -22.23
C THR A 304 11.49 45.44 -21.99
N ALA A 305 11.96 46.11 -23.05
CA ALA A 305 13.17 46.91 -23.10
C ALA A 305 12.81 48.41 -23.04
N VAL A 306 13.52 49.19 -22.22
CA VAL A 306 13.91 50.63 -22.36
C VAL A 306 14.93 50.87 -21.23
N GLY A 307 16.08 51.55 -21.31
CA GLY A 307 16.78 52.35 -22.31
C GLY A 307 17.73 53.30 -21.54
N ALA A 308 18.95 53.48 -22.08
CA ALA A 308 19.85 54.64 -21.96
C ALA A 308 20.77 54.88 -20.72
N SER A 309 22.07 54.78 -21.04
CA SER A 309 23.15 55.78 -20.83
C SER A 309 24.15 55.66 -19.67
N ALA A 310 25.42 55.83 -20.08
CA ALA A 310 26.74 55.52 -19.49
C ALA A 310 27.28 56.67 -18.55
N PRO A 311 28.57 56.76 -18.12
CA PRO A 311 29.76 55.97 -18.49
C PRO A 311 30.85 55.64 -17.44
N LEU A 312 31.71 54.70 -17.86
CA LEU A 312 33.19 54.58 -17.71
C LEU A 312 33.87 54.54 -16.33
N THR A 313 34.52 53.41 -16.02
CA THR A 313 35.97 53.37 -15.70
C THR A 313 36.54 51.96 -15.96
N GLU A 314 37.85 51.91 -16.17
CA GLU A 314 38.61 50.96 -17.00
C GLU A 314 39.13 49.70 -16.24
N VAL A 315 39.13 48.58 -16.99
CA VAL A 315 40.07 47.42 -17.15
C VAL A 315 41.43 47.53 -16.38
N PRO A 316 42.20 46.43 -16.03
CA PRO A 316 42.28 45.19 -16.82
C PRO A 316 42.72 43.83 -16.19
N THR A 317 42.38 42.77 -16.94
CA THR A 317 43.14 41.54 -17.29
C THR A 317 43.50 40.46 -16.25
N GLY A 318 43.11 39.21 -16.56
CA GLY A 318 43.96 38.05 -16.26
C GLY A 318 43.29 36.68 -16.03
N MET A 319 42.62 36.09 -17.04
CA MET A 319 42.46 34.63 -17.13
C MET A 319 43.04 34.13 -18.45
N PRO A 320 43.51 32.87 -18.49
CA PRO A 320 43.08 32.02 -19.59
C PRO A 320 42.37 30.74 -19.09
N ILE A 321 41.17 30.55 -19.63
CA ILE A 321 40.43 29.28 -19.68
C ILE A 321 40.97 28.50 -20.88
N THR A 322 41.34 27.24 -20.67
CA THR A 322 41.58 26.28 -21.75
C THR A 322 40.42 25.29 -21.84
N CYS A 323 39.73 25.34 -22.99
CA CYS A 323 38.80 24.33 -23.46
C CYS A 323 39.59 23.20 -24.15
N ILE A 324 39.31 21.94 -23.84
CA ILE A 324 39.70 20.80 -24.69
C ILE A 324 38.48 19.94 -24.98
N THR A 325 38.31 19.70 -26.27
CA THR A 325 37.27 18.97 -26.98
C THR A 325 37.49 17.45 -27.01
N LYS A 326 36.36 16.72 -27.06
CA LYS A 326 36.05 15.47 -27.81
C LYS A 326 37.03 14.27 -27.74
N GLY A 327 36.47 13.14 -27.32
CA GLY A 327 36.95 11.80 -27.69
C GLY A 327 35.81 10.76 -27.59
N ARG A 328 35.19 10.44 -28.73
CA ARG A 328 34.16 9.41 -28.90
C ARG A 328 34.83 8.17 -29.52
N LYS A 329 34.88 7.05 -28.79
CA LYS A 329 35.16 5.68 -29.25
C LYS A 329 34.19 4.79 -28.46
N GLY A 330 33.35 3.92 -29.02
CA GLY A 330 33.36 3.31 -30.34
C GLY A 330 34.07 1.95 -30.29
N GLU A 331 33.52 0.97 -29.58
CA GLU A 331 33.89 -0.43 -29.75
C GLU A 331 32.68 -1.36 -29.58
N LYS A 332 32.23 -1.90 -30.72
CA LYS A 332 31.33 -3.05 -30.85
C LYS A 332 32.18 -4.24 -31.27
N LYS A 333 32.06 -5.35 -30.56
CA LYS A 333 32.30 -6.76 -30.93
C LYS A 333 31.83 -7.56 -29.72
N GLY A 334 31.00 -8.60 -29.78
CA GLY A 334 30.56 -9.45 -30.88
C GLY A 334 30.41 -10.85 -30.27
N GLU A 335 29.34 -11.56 -30.66
CA GLU A 335 29.21 -13.03 -30.59
C GLU A 335 29.13 -13.67 -29.19
N SER A 336 28.45 -14.80 -28.95
CA SER A 336 27.55 -15.68 -29.69
C SER A 336 27.14 -16.80 -28.71
N GLY A 337 26.05 -17.51 -29.01
CA GLY A 337 25.73 -18.83 -28.41
C GLY A 337 24.82 -18.75 -27.18
N GLY A 338 23.70 -19.46 -27.08
CA GLY A 338 23.20 -20.58 -27.86
C GLY A 338 22.59 -21.61 -26.91
N ASN A 339 21.36 -22.05 -27.19
CA ASN A 339 20.68 -23.23 -26.65
C ASN A 339 20.44 -23.24 -25.11
N GLY A 340 19.37 -23.78 -24.54
CA GLY A 340 18.29 -24.62 -25.01
C GLY A 340 17.69 -25.32 -23.78
N ARG A 341 16.38 -25.52 -23.81
CA ARG A 341 15.58 -26.60 -23.16
C ARG A 341 16.00 -27.14 -21.78
N LYS A 342 15.01 -27.12 -20.85
CA LYS A 342 14.49 -28.22 -19.99
C LYS A 342 13.71 -27.52 -18.85
N SER A 343 12.38 -27.60 -18.70
CA SER A 343 11.45 -28.72 -18.64
C SER A 343 11.94 -29.86 -17.73
N ALA A 344 11.52 -29.79 -16.45
CA ALA A 344 11.31 -30.89 -15.52
C ALA A 344 10.34 -30.35 -14.45
N TYR A 345 9.07 -30.75 -14.44
CA TYR A 345 8.54 -31.87 -13.65
C TYR A 345 9.05 -31.87 -12.20
N ILE A 346 8.23 -31.35 -11.28
CA ILE A 346 8.13 -31.89 -9.92
C ILE A 346 6.66 -32.17 -9.63
N ARG A 347 6.45 -33.44 -9.33
CA ARG A 347 5.24 -34.14 -8.92
C ARG A 347 5.02 -33.95 -7.41
N ASP A 348 3.75 -34.04 -7.03
CA ASP A 348 3.22 -34.60 -5.78
C ASP A 348 3.52 -33.87 -4.46
N PHE A 349 2.51 -33.19 -3.92
CA PHE A 349 2.15 -33.26 -2.48
C PHE A 349 0.65 -32.94 -2.35
N LEU A 350 -0.16 -33.99 -2.41
CA LEU A 350 -1.49 -34.07 -1.79
C LEU A 350 -1.33 -34.74 -0.42
N ASP A 351 -2.33 -34.53 0.44
CA ASP A 351 -2.58 -35.14 1.75
C ASP A 351 -1.94 -34.47 2.98
N ASP A 352 -2.71 -33.56 3.60
CA ASP A 352 -3.03 -33.68 5.03
C ASP A 352 -4.33 -32.92 5.33
N ALA A 353 -5.42 -33.67 5.39
CA ALA A 353 -6.69 -33.22 5.94
C ALA A 353 -6.74 -33.59 7.44
N PRO A 354 -7.06 -32.67 8.36
CA PRO A 354 -7.41 -33.05 9.72
C PRO A 354 -8.86 -33.54 9.80
N ALA A 355 -9.03 -34.79 10.25
CA ALA A 355 -10.30 -35.40 10.62
C ALA A 355 -10.94 -34.71 11.86
N PRO A 356 -12.28 -34.82 12.03
CA PRO A 356 -13.05 -34.01 12.97
C PRO A 356 -12.98 -34.48 14.43
N ILE A 357 -13.15 -33.52 15.33
CA ILE A 357 -13.23 -33.67 16.79
C ILE A 357 -14.43 -34.55 17.16
N ALA A 358 -14.14 -35.69 17.79
CA ALA A 358 -15.12 -36.62 18.31
C ALA A 358 -15.76 -36.10 19.62
N THR A 359 -17.09 -36.18 19.66
CA THR A 359 -17.97 -35.94 20.80
C THR A 359 -17.64 -36.90 21.95
N VAL A 360 -17.38 -36.36 23.13
CA VAL A 360 -17.16 -37.13 24.37
C VAL A 360 -18.50 -37.71 24.84
N VAL A 361 -18.70 -39.01 24.64
CA VAL A 361 -19.68 -39.81 25.38
C VAL A 361 -18.91 -40.54 26.48
N THR A 362 -19.31 -40.31 27.73
CA THR A 362 -18.74 -40.95 28.91
C THR A 362 -19.43 -42.28 29.14
N GLU A 363 -18.75 -43.39 28.83
CA GLU A 363 -19.11 -44.71 29.36
C GLU A 363 -17.95 -45.30 30.16
N LYS A 364 -18.29 -45.65 31.41
CA LYS A 364 -17.43 -46.32 32.39
C LYS A 364 -17.22 -47.78 32.00
N PHE A 365 -15.96 -48.24 31.93
CA PHE A 365 -15.62 -49.62 32.25
C PHE A 365 -14.24 -49.71 32.95
N PRO A 366 -14.00 -50.76 33.76
CA PRO A 366 -13.05 -50.74 34.87
C PRO A 366 -11.69 -51.43 34.58
N ASN A 367 -10.70 -51.05 35.40
CA ASN A 367 -9.54 -51.83 35.83
C ASN A 367 -8.76 -52.66 34.79
N GLN A 368 -7.62 -52.12 34.33
CA GLN A 368 -6.44 -52.93 34.06
C GLN A 368 -5.16 -52.26 34.56
N ASN A 369 -4.45 -53.00 35.42
CA ASN A 369 -3.09 -52.73 35.89
C ASN A 369 -2.12 -52.70 34.70
N VAL A 370 -1.43 -51.58 34.50
CA VAL A 370 -0.25 -51.53 33.64
C VAL A 370 0.95 -51.10 34.47
N ARG A 371 1.93 -52.01 34.48
CA ARG A 371 3.20 -52.01 35.18
C ARG A 371 4.14 -51.01 34.48
N VAL A 372 4.54 -49.95 35.18
CA VAL A 372 5.55 -48.99 34.70
C VAL A 372 6.93 -49.64 34.86
N MET A 373 7.61 -49.93 33.75
CA MET A 373 9.05 -50.18 33.76
C MET A 373 9.77 -48.89 33.37
N GLN A 374 10.48 -48.30 34.34
CA GLN A 374 11.43 -47.23 34.12
C GLN A 374 12.72 -47.81 33.53
N ALA A 375 13.20 -47.22 32.43
CA ALA A 375 14.56 -47.43 31.93
C ALA A 375 15.46 -46.29 32.44
N PRO A 376 16.71 -46.56 32.87
CA PRO A 376 17.62 -45.55 33.38
C PRO A 376 18.27 -44.74 32.24
N LEU A 377 18.30 -43.42 32.42
CA LEU A 377 19.07 -42.47 31.61
C LEU A 377 20.53 -42.48 32.09
N THR A 378 21.43 -43.00 31.28
CA THR A 378 22.88 -42.84 31.43
C THR A 378 23.34 -41.63 30.61
N ILE A 379 23.89 -40.62 31.27
CA ILE A 379 24.49 -39.43 30.67
C ILE A 379 25.99 -39.75 30.47
N PRO A 380 26.55 -39.67 29.25
CA PRO A 380 27.99 -39.72 29.08
C PRO A 380 28.64 -38.36 29.38
N GLU A 381 29.76 -38.50 30.08
CA GLU A 381 30.66 -37.53 30.67
C GLU A 381 31.35 -36.64 29.63
N ALA A 382 31.54 -35.37 29.98
CA ALA A 382 32.16 -34.36 29.14
C ALA A 382 33.67 -34.34 29.37
N SER A 383 34.46 -34.69 28.34
CA SER A 383 35.87 -34.34 28.22
C SER A 383 36.30 -34.41 26.75
N GLU A 384 37.21 -33.52 26.37
CA GLU A 384 37.89 -33.41 25.06
C GLU A 384 37.19 -32.59 23.97
N TRP A 385 37.32 -31.27 24.03
CA TRP A 385 37.61 -30.44 22.83
C TRP A 385 38.48 -29.25 23.27
N ASP A 386 39.76 -29.53 23.54
CA ASP A 386 40.83 -28.53 23.54
C ASP A 386 41.38 -28.37 22.11
N SER A 387 41.86 -27.16 21.82
CA SER A 387 42.90 -26.84 20.84
C SER A 387 42.52 -26.77 19.36
N TRP A 388 42.25 -25.56 18.86
CA TRP A 388 42.74 -25.11 17.55
C TRP A 388 43.13 -23.63 17.59
N ASP A 389 44.42 -23.36 17.84
CA ASP A 389 45.15 -22.16 17.39
C ASP A 389 45.89 -22.52 16.10
N VAL A 390 45.63 -21.82 14.99
CA VAL A 390 46.59 -21.33 13.95
C VAL A 390 45.96 -20.15 13.22
#